data_AF-A0A6P8BIU2-F1
#
_entry.id   AF-A0A6P8BIU2-F1
#
_cell.length_a   1.000
_cell.length_b   1.000
_cell.length_c   1.000
_cell.angle_alpha   90.00
_cell.angle_beta   90.00
_cell.angle_gamma   90.00
#
_symmetry.space_group_name_H-M   'P 1'
#
loop_
_entity.id
_entity.type
_entity.pdbx_description
1 polymer ?
#
loop_
_entity_poly.entity_id
_entity_poly.type
_entity_poly.pdbx_seq_one_letter_code
_entity_poly.pdbx_strand_id
1 'polypeptide(L)'
;MAIFHSLDNSSGSKTGSSSAPDSVRAFLTSAEHDPTILQTPEAVRTLAVEIANRLCSLLLLDEKQVAVTTNTADLGLDSLVAVELRACWQLNLGVDVSTLELLSSGTCEALGQRAVNGLVKLRGLYR
;
A
#
# COMPACT_ATOMS: atom_id res chain seq x y z
N MET A 1 13.28 14.98 46.52
CA MET A 1 13.93 14.51 45.27
C MET A 1 12.92 13.57 44.58
N ALA A 2 12.34 13.79 43.41
CA ALA A 2 12.27 14.91 42.48
C ALA A 2 10.94 14.75 41.70
N ILE A 3 10.24 15.87 41.56
CA ILE A 3 9.21 16.31 40.59
C ILE A 3 8.78 15.40 39.42
N PHE A 4 7.46 15.26 39.29
CA PHE A 4 6.75 14.90 38.06
C PHE A 4 6.90 16.01 37.00
N HIS A 5 7.20 15.63 35.76
CA HIS A 5 6.99 16.47 34.57
C HIS A 5 6.51 15.57 33.41
N SER A 6 5.20 15.60 33.16
CA SER A 6 4.64 15.43 31.82
C SER A 6 4.73 16.78 31.10
N LEU A 7 4.72 16.77 29.75
CA LEU A 7 5.13 17.83 28.78
C LEU A 7 6.54 17.49 28.26
N ASP A 8 6.84 17.37 26.96
CA ASP A 8 6.15 17.88 25.79
C ASP A 8 6.56 17.08 24.54
N ASN A 9 5.66 17.13 23.57
CA ASN A 9 5.81 16.84 22.16
C ASN A 9 7.11 17.42 21.57
N SER A 10 8.10 16.57 21.27
CA SER A 10 9.02 16.83 20.17
C SER A 10 9.73 15.57 19.73
N SER A 11 9.50 15.24 18.46
CA SER A 11 10.49 14.66 17.54
C SER A 11 11.29 13.49 18.10
N GLY A 12 10.71 12.30 18.00
CA GLY A 12 11.29 11.12 18.61
C GLY A 12 10.85 9.80 17.99
N SER A 13 10.88 9.66 16.66
CA SER A 13 10.95 8.35 16.01
C SER A 13 12.36 8.13 15.44
N LYS A 14 13.28 7.88 16.37
CA LYS A 14 14.53 7.16 16.10
C LYS A 14 14.18 5.67 16.01
N THR A 15 14.27 5.04 14.83
CA THR A 15 14.79 3.66 14.63
C THR A 15 14.76 3.28 13.13
N GLY A 16 15.92 2.90 12.57
CA GLY A 16 16.08 1.79 11.62
C GLY A 16 15.27 1.78 10.31
N SER A 17 15.97 1.99 9.19
CA SER A 17 15.80 1.27 7.92
C SER A 17 14.41 0.69 7.59
N SER A 18 13.53 1.47 6.98
CA SER A 18 12.41 0.96 6.16
C SER A 18 11.84 2.11 5.32
N SER A 19 12.43 2.34 4.15
CA SER A 19 12.13 3.49 3.27
C SER A 19 10.91 3.30 2.34
N ALA A 20 10.11 2.25 2.52
CA ALA A 20 8.96 1.94 1.66
C ALA A 20 7.57 2.32 2.23
N PRO A 21 7.22 2.06 3.51
CA PRO A 21 5.85 2.26 4.00
C PRO A 21 5.47 3.73 4.26
N ASP A 22 6.45 4.59 4.55
CA ASP A 22 6.19 6.00 4.88
C ASP A 22 5.84 6.82 3.63
N SER A 23 6.49 6.53 2.49
CA SER A 23 6.25 7.24 1.23
C SER A 23 4.83 7.02 0.69
N VAL A 24 4.28 5.81 0.84
CA VAL A 24 2.90 5.52 0.42
C VAL A 24 1.90 6.15 1.38
N ARG A 25 2.17 6.16 2.69
CA ARG A 25 1.33 6.89 3.64
C ARG A 25 1.33 8.39 3.36
N ALA A 26 2.50 9.01 3.13
CA ALA A 26 2.59 10.42 2.75
C ALA A 26 1.87 10.72 1.43
N PHE A 27 1.97 9.82 0.45
CA PHE A 27 1.23 9.92 -0.81
C PHE A 27 -0.28 9.84 -0.58
N LEU A 28 -0.74 8.91 0.27
CA LEU A 28 -2.15 8.77 0.60
C LEU A 28 -2.70 9.99 1.32
N THR A 29 -1.99 10.51 2.34
CA THR A 29 -2.34 11.76 3.03
C THR A 29 -2.45 12.92 2.04
N SER A 30 -1.52 13.00 1.08
CA SER A 30 -1.57 14.03 0.03
C SER A 30 -2.77 13.81 -0.90
N ALA A 31 -3.11 12.56 -1.21
CA ALA A 31 -4.27 12.19 -2.01
C ALA A 31 -5.61 12.45 -1.29
N GLU A 32 -5.61 12.46 0.05
CA GLU A 32 -6.77 12.89 0.82
C GLU A 32 -7.05 14.39 0.65
N HIS A 33 -5.98 15.20 0.53
CA HIS A 33 -6.07 16.64 0.30
C HIS A 33 -6.32 16.99 -1.16
N ASP A 34 -5.62 16.30 -2.07
CA ASP A 34 -5.62 16.54 -3.51
C ASP A 34 -5.87 15.22 -4.26
N PRO A 35 -7.15 14.87 -4.51
CA PRO A 35 -7.49 13.57 -5.09
C PRO A 35 -7.13 13.48 -6.59
N THR A 36 -6.73 14.59 -7.20
CA THR A 36 -6.16 14.67 -8.56
C THR A 36 -4.87 13.86 -8.70
N ILE A 37 -4.06 13.72 -7.64
CA ILE A 37 -2.82 12.96 -7.70
C ILE A 37 -3.10 11.46 -7.90
N LEU A 38 -4.24 10.95 -7.43
CA LEU A 38 -4.66 9.56 -7.65
C LEU A 38 -5.00 9.27 -9.11
N GLN A 39 -5.37 10.29 -9.89
CA GLN A 39 -5.67 10.11 -11.32
C GLN A 39 -4.39 10.04 -12.19
N THR A 40 -3.22 10.26 -11.60
CA THR A 40 -1.96 10.16 -12.33
C THR A 40 -1.54 8.69 -12.50
N PRO A 41 -0.89 8.33 -13.63
CA PRO A 41 -0.31 7.00 -13.81
C PRO A 41 0.81 6.71 -12.79
N GLU A 42 1.39 7.76 -12.17
CA GLU A 42 2.38 7.63 -11.12
C GLU A 42 1.78 7.04 -9.82
N ALA A 43 0.53 7.38 -9.50
CA ALA A 43 -0.21 6.78 -8.38
C ALA A 43 -0.36 5.27 -8.55
N VAL A 44 -0.69 4.83 -9.76
CA VAL A 44 -0.85 3.41 -10.09
C VAL A 44 0.48 2.68 -9.91
N ARG A 45 1.58 3.25 -10.43
CA ARG A 45 2.92 2.65 -10.29
C ARG A 45 3.40 2.61 -8.84
N THR A 46 3.23 3.67 -8.09
CA THR A 46 3.64 3.73 -6.67
C THR A 46 2.88 2.70 -5.84
N LEU A 47 1.57 2.60 -5.99
CA LEU A 47 0.79 1.55 -5.32
C LEU A 47 1.18 0.16 -5.79
N ALA A 48 1.36 -0.05 -7.09
CA ALA A 48 1.75 -1.35 -7.65
C ALA A 48 3.12 -1.83 -7.13
N VAL A 49 4.11 -0.94 -7.04
CA VAL A 49 5.43 -1.24 -6.46
C VAL A 49 5.30 -1.57 -4.98
N GLU A 50 4.51 -0.82 -4.22
CA GLU A 50 4.28 -1.10 -2.80
C GLU A 50 3.58 -2.45 -2.60
N ILE A 51 2.60 -2.79 -3.45
CA ILE A 51 1.94 -4.09 -3.46
C ILE A 51 2.94 -5.21 -3.72
N ALA A 52 3.78 -5.05 -4.74
CA ALA A 52 4.84 -5.99 -5.06
C ALA A 52 5.82 -6.15 -3.89
N ASN A 53 6.20 -5.04 -3.24
CA ASN A 53 7.10 -5.07 -2.10
C ASN A 53 6.45 -5.75 -0.87
N ARG A 54 5.18 -5.46 -0.59
CA ARG A 54 4.42 -6.16 0.47
C ARG A 54 4.30 -7.65 0.19
N LEU A 55 4.02 -8.05 -1.05
CA LEU A 55 4.04 -9.46 -1.45
C LEU A 55 5.41 -10.09 -1.23
N CYS A 56 6.47 -9.42 -1.68
CA CYS A 56 7.86 -9.85 -1.45
C CYS A 56 8.15 -10.05 0.03
N SER A 57 7.74 -9.09 0.88
CA SER A 57 7.92 -9.15 2.32
C SER A 57 7.11 -10.27 2.98
N LEU A 58 5.89 -10.54 2.53
CA LEU A 58 5.05 -11.64 3.03
C LEU A 58 5.61 -13.01 2.63
N LEU A 59 6.19 -13.09 1.43
CA LEU A 59 6.74 -14.33 0.88
C LEU A 59 8.23 -14.53 1.21
N LEU A 60 8.85 -13.56 1.90
CA LEU A 60 10.29 -13.49 2.16
C LEU A 60 11.13 -13.61 0.87
N LEU A 61 10.61 -13.09 -0.24
CA LEU A 61 11.32 -12.99 -1.51
C LEU A 61 12.20 -11.73 -1.53
N ASP A 62 13.24 -11.76 -2.35
CA ASP A 62 14.13 -10.62 -2.56
C ASP A 62 13.46 -9.58 -3.47
N GLU A 63 13.31 -8.34 -2.98
CA GLU A 63 12.63 -7.23 -3.66
C GLU A 63 13.15 -6.98 -5.08
N LYS A 64 14.44 -7.31 -5.32
CA LYS A 64 15.10 -7.18 -6.61
C LYS A 64 14.61 -8.15 -7.69
N GLN A 65 13.94 -9.24 -7.33
CA GLN A 65 13.53 -10.28 -8.27
C GLN A 65 12.08 -10.12 -8.73
N VAL A 66 11.30 -9.25 -8.09
CA VAL A 66 9.87 -9.07 -8.37
C VAL A 66 9.65 -7.84 -9.25
N ALA A 67 9.36 -8.09 -10.53
CA ALA A 67 8.92 -7.03 -11.42
C ALA A 67 7.42 -6.77 -11.23
N VAL A 68 7.00 -5.50 -11.32
CA VAL A 68 5.58 -5.09 -11.24
C VAL A 68 4.73 -5.68 -12.38
N THR A 69 5.40 -6.15 -13.44
CA THR A 69 4.83 -6.85 -14.59
C THR A 69 4.65 -8.35 -14.37
N THR A 70 5.23 -8.92 -13.32
CA THR A 70 5.12 -10.35 -13.01
C THR A 70 3.70 -10.68 -12.52
N ASN A 71 3.23 -11.85 -12.91
CA ASN A 71 1.93 -12.34 -12.51
C ASN A 71 1.94 -12.63 -11.00
N THR A 72 0.97 -12.09 -10.25
CA THR A 72 0.88 -12.23 -8.79
C THR A 72 0.74 -13.68 -8.37
N ALA A 73 0.03 -14.49 -9.14
CA ALA A 73 -0.05 -15.93 -8.90
C ALA A 73 1.30 -16.64 -9.08
N ASP A 74 2.16 -16.16 -10.00
CA ASP A 74 3.51 -16.70 -10.21
C ASP A 74 4.45 -16.30 -9.06
N LEU A 75 4.21 -15.14 -8.45
CA LEU A 75 4.88 -14.70 -7.24
C LEU A 75 4.52 -15.54 -6.00
N GLY A 76 3.44 -16.33 -6.04
CA GLY A 76 2.95 -17.10 -4.89
C GLY A 76 1.79 -16.42 -4.15
N LEU A 77 0.98 -15.63 -4.85
CA LEU A 77 -0.30 -15.15 -4.33
C LEU A 77 -1.25 -16.35 -4.09
N ASP A 78 -1.17 -16.92 -2.89
CA ASP A 78 -2.07 -17.95 -2.38
C ASP A 78 -3.26 -17.36 -1.62
N SER A 79 -4.25 -18.18 -1.29
CA SER A 79 -5.45 -17.74 -0.55
C SER A 79 -5.13 -17.04 0.78
N LEU A 80 -4.07 -17.45 1.48
CA LEU A 80 -3.62 -16.80 2.73
C LEU A 80 -3.00 -15.43 2.43
N VAL A 81 -2.13 -15.36 1.42
CA VAL A 81 -1.45 -14.13 1.02
C VAL A 81 -2.46 -13.10 0.49
N ALA A 82 -3.50 -13.56 -0.20
CA ALA A 82 -4.60 -12.69 -0.65
C ALA A 82 -5.37 -12.07 0.53
N VAL A 83 -5.57 -12.81 1.63
CA VAL A 83 -6.19 -12.28 2.86
C VAL A 83 -5.28 -11.26 3.54
N GLU A 84 -3.99 -11.55 3.67
CA GLU A 84 -3.01 -10.63 4.24
C GLU A 84 -2.87 -9.34 3.40
N LEU A 85 -2.83 -9.48 2.07
CA LEU A 85 -2.76 -8.34 1.17
C LEU A 85 -4.02 -7.48 1.24
N ARG A 86 -5.21 -8.11 1.32
CA ARG A 86 -6.47 -7.40 1.57
C ARG A 86 -6.43 -6.65 2.90
N ALA A 87 -5.97 -7.29 3.97
CA ALA A 87 -5.87 -6.66 5.29
C ALA A 87 -4.89 -5.46 5.25
N CYS A 88 -3.74 -5.63 4.59
CA CYS A 88 -2.78 -4.55 4.39
C CYS A 88 -3.38 -3.37 3.60
N TRP A 89 -4.18 -3.64 2.56
CA TRP A 89 -4.86 -2.59 1.81
C TRP A 89 -5.92 -1.88 2.63
N GLN A 90 -6.72 -2.61 3.39
CA GLN A 90 -7.73 -2.00 4.24
C GLN A 90 -7.08 -1.14 5.34
N LEU A 91 -5.96 -1.59 5.91
CA LEU A 91 -5.22 -0.85 6.94
C LEU A 91 -4.45 0.36 6.37
N ASN A 92 -3.88 0.26 5.17
CA ASN A 92 -3.06 1.33 4.59
C ASN A 92 -3.90 2.33 3.80
N LEU A 93 -4.81 1.84 2.97
CA LEU A 93 -5.58 2.62 1.99
C LEU A 93 -7.01 2.88 2.45
N GLY A 94 -7.54 2.08 3.38
CA GLY A 94 -8.97 2.10 3.74
C GLY A 94 -9.88 1.53 2.66
N VAL A 95 -9.33 0.88 1.63
CA VAL A 95 -10.08 0.29 0.51
C VAL A 95 -10.28 -1.19 0.77
N ASP A 96 -11.52 -1.64 0.62
CA ASP A 96 -11.86 -3.06 0.64
C ASP A 96 -11.81 -3.64 -0.79
N VAL A 97 -10.96 -4.65 -0.99
CA VAL A 97 -10.89 -5.41 -2.25
C VAL A 97 -11.10 -6.88 -1.92
N SER A 98 -11.97 -7.53 -2.70
CA SER A 98 -12.30 -8.93 -2.47
C SER A 98 -11.12 -9.83 -2.80
N THR A 99 -10.94 -10.90 -2.03
CA THR A 99 -9.91 -11.92 -2.28
C THR A 99 -10.01 -12.51 -3.68
N LEU A 100 -11.23 -12.66 -4.22
CA LEU A 100 -11.45 -13.11 -5.59
C LEU A 100 -10.92 -12.09 -6.60
N GLU A 101 -11.12 -10.80 -6.36
CA GLU A 101 -10.53 -9.76 -7.23
C GLU A 101 -9.01 -9.80 -7.15
N LEU A 102 -8.42 -9.99 -5.97
CA LEU A 102 -6.98 -10.12 -5.80
C LEU A 102 -6.42 -11.32 -6.58
N LEU A 103 -7.04 -12.49 -6.43
CA LEU A 103 -6.65 -13.73 -7.13
C LEU A 103 -6.90 -13.65 -8.64
N SER A 104 -7.92 -12.91 -9.07
CA SER A 104 -8.22 -12.65 -10.48
C SER A 104 -7.36 -11.54 -11.08
N SER A 105 -6.67 -10.76 -10.26
CA SER A 105 -5.81 -9.65 -10.70
C SER A 105 -4.47 -10.24 -11.11
N GLY A 106 -4.29 -10.42 -12.42
CA GLY A 106 -3.11 -11.07 -12.97
C GLY A 106 -1.80 -10.44 -12.49
N THR A 107 -1.63 -9.12 -12.56
CA THR A 107 -0.34 -8.45 -12.29
C THR A 107 -0.40 -7.47 -11.12
N CYS A 108 0.76 -7.17 -10.53
CA CYS A 108 0.88 -6.14 -9.49
C CYS A 108 0.43 -4.76 -9.99
N GLU A 109 0.65 -4.47 -11.27
CA GLU A 109 0.15 -3.25 -11.91
C GLU A 109 -1.39 -3.19 -11.95
N ALA A 110 -2.05 -4.30 -12.31
CA ALA A 110 -3.51 -4.38 -12.30
C ALA A 110 -4.07 -4.21 -10.87
N LEU A 111 -3.40 -4.78 -9.87
CA LEU A 111 -3.73 -4.58 -8.45
C LEU A 111 -3.56 -3.11 -8.03
N GLY A 112 -2.47 -2.46 -8.41
CA GLY A 112 -2.25 -1.04 -8.14
C GLY A 112 -3.33 -0.16 -8.76
N GLN A 113 -3.76 -0.49 -9.97
CA GLN A 113 -4.83 0.24 -10.65
C GLN A 113 -6.18 0.05 -9.95
N ARG A 114 -6.48 -1.14 -9.43
CA ARG A 114 -7.66 -1.38 -8.59
C ARG A 114 -7.60 -0.59 -7.28
N ALA A 115 -6.44 -0.56 -6.63
CA ALA A 115 -6.25 0.19 -5.40
C ALA A 115 -6.48 1.70 -5.62
N VAL A 116 -5.90 2.28 -6.69
CA VAL A 116 -6.16 3.66 -7.10
C VAL A 116 -7.65 3.89 -7.37
N ASN A 117 -8.28 3.03 -8.16
CA ASN A 117 -9.71 3.17 -8.49
C ASN A 117 -10.60 3.10 -7.23
N GLY A 118 -10.26 2.22 -6.29
CA GLY A 118 -10.92 2.13 -4.99
C GLY A 118 -10.78 3.42 -4.18
N LEU A 119 -9.58 4.01 -4.14
CA LEU A 119 -9.34 5.30 -3.49
C LEU A 119 -10.11 6.45 -4.16
N VAL A 120 -10.10 6.52 -5.50
CA VAL A 120 -10.83 7.52 -6.27
C VAL A 120 -12.34 7.42 -6.00
N LYS A 121 -12.88 6.20 -5.95
CA LYS A 121 -14.29 5.94 -5.59
C LYS A 121 -14.58 6.36 -4.15
N LEU A 122 -13.73 5.98 -3.20
CA LEU A 122 -13.89 6.31 -1.79
C LEU A 122 -13.86 7.83 -1.54
N ARG A 123 -13.07 8.57 -2.32
CA ARG A 123 -12.96 10.04 -2.24
C ARG A 123 -14.02 10.80 -3.05
N GLY A 124 -14.98 10.10 -3.66
CA GLY A 124 -16.13 10.74 -4.31
C GLY A 124 -15.83 11.50 -5.59
N LEU A 125 -14.70 11.23 -6.26
CA LEU A 125 -14.35 11.80 -7.57
C LEU A 125 -15.20 11.28 -8.74
N TYR A 126 -16.22 10.48 -8.44
CA TYR A 126 -17.22 10.00 -9.40
C TYR A 126 -18.59 10.56 -9.00
N ARG A 127 -18.84 11.82 -9.36
CA ARG A 127 -20.18 12.42 -9.34
C ARG A 127 -20.43 13.16 -10.63
#